data_AF-F2F0I7-F1
#
_entry.id   AF-F2F0I7-F1
#
_cell.length_a   1.000
_cell.length_b   1.000
_cell.length_c   1.000
_cell.angle_alpha   90.00
_cell.angle_beta   90.00
_cell.angle_gamma   90.00
#
_symmetry.space_group_name_H-M   'P 1'
#
loop_
_entity.id
_entity.type
_entity.pdbx_description
1 polymer ?
#
loop_
_entity_poly.entity_id
_entity_poly.type
_entity_poly.pdbx_seq_one_letter_code
_entity_poly.pdbx_strand_id
1 'polypeptide(L)'
;MSKIKTMGITLGMSSALLLAACGDDTENKESSAGASSSSIGEQVDYTVVATEPGAGLTGLSHEVMEQYENLEGWTLQESSTAGMLSTLDKAIRNEEPVIVTGWTPHWKFSAYDLKILEDPKGILGGAENIQTLARKGLEQDLPDVYTVLDRFYWEPEDMEKVMYDAQENGDFDVAAADWVENNQDKVSEWTKDIAQGNGEKVKIISTPWDSEFASSSVIKLVLEQLGYEPEVTPVDPAIMFQSIATGEGDVTVAPWLPTTHKAFYDKHKDDIVDLGENLEGTQNGFVVPAYVEIDSIEDLKPKE
;
A
#
# COMPACT_ATOMS: atom_id res chain seq x y z
N MET A 1 17.36 -8.46 -60.90
CA MET A 1 16.64 -8.43 -62.18
C MET A 1 15.22 -7.88 -61.96
N SER A 2 14.84 -6.85 -62.73
CA SER A 2 13.49 -6.29 -63.02
C SER A 2 12.58 -5.79 -61.87
N LYS A 3 12.46 -4.47 -61.62
CA LYS A 3 11.50 -3.42 -62.16
C LYS A 3 10.06 -3.56 -61.60
N ILE A 4 9.51 -2.61 -60.82
CA ILE A 4 8.98 -1.24 -61.08
C ILE A 4 7.67 -1.16 -61.92
N LYS A 5 6.66 -0.50 -61.30
CA LYS A 5 5.41 0.17 -61.79
C LYS A 5 4.31 -0.74 -62.37
N THR A 6 3.01 -0.50 -62.12
CA THR A 6 2.25 0.67 -62.59
C THR A 6 0.89 0.83 -61.87
N MET A 7 0.46 2.09 -61.79
CA MET A 7 -0.81 2.67 -61.35
C MET A 7 -2.00 2.29 -62.26
N GLY A 8 -3.22 2.21 -61.70
CA GLY A 8 -4.46 2.03 -62.45
C GLY A 8 -5.67 2.58 -61.71
N ILE A 9 -5.98 3.86 -61.96
CA ILE A 9 -7.22 4.55 -61.58
C ILE A 9 -8.33 4.06 -62.53
N THR A 10 -9.49 3.67 -62.00
CA THR A 10 -10.73 3.66 -62.79
C THR A 10 -11.87 4.31 -62.01
N LEU A 11 -12.29 5.46 -62.51
CA LEU A 11 -13.55 6.14 -62.20
C LEU A 11 -14.73 5.22 -62.58
N GLY A 12 -15.66 5.02 -61.65
CA GLY A 12 -16.99 4.45 -61.89
C GLY A 12 -18.04 5.38 -61.30
N MET A 13 -18.38 6.43 -62.03
CA MET A 13 -19.46 7.37 -61.74
C MET A 13 -20.78 6.76 -62.23
N SER A 14 -21.75 6.54 -61.33
CA SER A 14 -23.15 6.30 -61.73
C SER A 14 -24.11 6.75 -60.64
N SER A 15 -24.56 7.99 -60.85
CA SER A 15 -25.94 8.47 -60.83
C SER A 15 -26.94 7.83 -59.85
N ALA A 16 -27.20 8.60 -58.79
CA ALA A 16 -28.49 8.97 -58.21
C ALA A 16 -29.77 8.24 -58.67
N LEU A 17 -30.50 7.74 -57.67
CA LEU A 17 -31.97 7.75 -57.63
C LEU A 17 -32.38 8.15 -56.20
N LEU A 18 -32.71 9.43 -56.03
CA LEU A 18 -33.47 9.95 -54.90
C LEU A 18 -34.96 9.69 -55.20
N LEU A 19 -35.61 8.84 -54.41
CA LEU A 19 -37.06 8.83 -54.28
C LEU A 19 -37.41 9.26 -52.87
N ALA A 20 -37.79 10.53 -52.75
CA ALA A 20 -38.51 11.03 -51.60
C ALA A 20 -39.95 10.50 -51.68
N ALA A 21 -40.32 9.62 -50.74
CA ALA A 21 -41.71 9.30 -50.44
C ALA A 21 -42.00 9.84 -49.04
N CYS A 22 -42.81 10.90 -48.98
CA CYS A 22 -43.46 11.33 -47.75
C CYS A 22 -44.66 10.40 -47.52
N GLY A 23 -44.67 9.70 -46.39
CA GLY A 23 -45.82 9.00 -45.83
C GLY A 23 -45.80 9.25 -44.33
N ASP A 24 -46.74 10.06 -43.89
CA ASP A 24 -47.02 10.39 -42.49
C ASP A 24 -47.75 9.19 -41.85
N ASP A 25 -47.29 8.76 -40.68
CA ASP A 25 -48.10 8.23 -39.55
C ASP A 25 -47.27 7.30 -38.65
N THR A 26 -47.15 7.75 -37.39
CA THR A 26 -47.01 6.96 -36.15
C THR A 26 -45.70 6.21 -35.83
N GLU A 27 -45.05 6.73 -34.78
CA GLU A 27 -44.35 6.00 -33.70
C GLU A 27 -43.26 4.98 -34.06
N ASN A 28 -42.01 5.46 -34.09
CA ASN A 28 -40.92 4.92 -33.25
C ASN A 28 -39.67 5.80 -33.40
N LYS A 29 -39.56 6.83 -32.55
CA LYS A 29 -38.25 7.41 -32.23
C LYS A 29 -37.64 6.55 -31.13
N GLU A 30 -37.01 5.44 -31.53
CA GLU A 30 -35.86 4.97 -30.77
C GLU A 30 -34.81 6.09 -30.90
N SER A 31 -34.75 6.90 -29.86
CA SER A 31 -33.57 7.66 -29.53
C SER A 31 -32.41 6.67 -29.50
N SER A 32 -31.47 6.80 -30.44
CA SER A 32 -30.11 6.34 -30.25
C SER A 32 -29.53 7.15 -29.09
N ALA A 33 -29.89 6.76 -27.87
CA ALA A 33 -29.19 7.15 -26.67
C ALA A 33 -27.77 6.62 -26.77
N GLY A 34 -26.83 7.40 -26.27
CA GLY A 34 -25.42 7.33 -26.62
C GLY A 34 -24.79 5.97 -26.37
N ALA A 35 -23.63 5.77 -26.99
CA ALA A 35 -22.67 4.79 -26.53
C ALA A 35 -22.52 4.98 -25.01
N SER A 36 -23.01 4.04 -24.22
CA SER A 36 -22.85 4.09 -22.77
C SER A 36 -21.37 3.92 -22.52
N SER A 37 -20.69 4.99 -22.13
CA SER A 37 -19.44 4.84 -21.38
C SER A 37 -19.77 3.92 -20.21
N SER A 38 -19.14 2.75 -20.16
CA SER A 38 -19.34 1.78 -19.08
C SER A 38 -19.10 2.47 -17.73
N SER A 39 -19.90 2.12 -16.72
CA SER A 39 -19.69 2.68 -15.38
C SER A 39 -18.30 2.30 -14.85
N ILE A 40 -17.76 3.05 -13.89
CA ILE A 40 -16.48 2.67 -13.27
C ILE A 40 -16.55 1.25 -12.69
N GLY A 41 -17.68 0.88 -12.08
CA GLY A 41 -17.94 -0.47 -11.58
C GLY A 41 -17.83 -1.52 -12.69
N GLU A 42 -18.45 -1.31 -13.85
CA GLU A 42 -18.31 -2.22 -14.99
C GLU A 42 -16.88 -2.30 -15.53
N GLN A 43 -16.13 -1.18 -15.53
CA GLN A 43 -14.75 -1.13 -16.01
C GLN A 43 -13.78 -1.92 -15.13
N VAL A 44 -14.03 -1.96 -13.81
CA VAL A 44 -13.22 -2.71 -12.83
C VAL A 44 -13.85 -4.05 -12.43
N ASP A 45 -14.88 -4.50 -13.15
CA ASP A 45 -15.67 -5.70 -12.83
C ASP A 45 -16.14 -5.76 -11.37
N TYR A 46 -16.54 -4.61 -10.84
CA TYR A 46 -17.01 -4.40 -9.47
C TYR A 46 -16.03 -4.98 -8.43
N THR A 47 -14.73 -4.85 -8.70
CA THR A 47 -13.66 -5.45 -7.90
C THR A 47 -12.73 -4.40 -7.33
N VAL A 48 -12.41 -4.53 -6.04
CA VAL A 48 -11.27 -3.87 -5.40
C VAL A 48 -10.21 -4.93 -5.13
N VAL A 49 -8.98 -4.71 -5.57
CA VAL A 49 -7.88 -5.65 -5.40
C VAL A 49 -7.16 -5.35 -4.10
N ALA A 50 -7.30 -6.24 -3.11
CA ALA A 50 -6.62 -6.16 -1.83
C ALA A 50 -5.28 -6.89 -1.86
N THR A 51 -4.48 -6.65 -0.82
CA THR A 51 -3.29 -7.44 -0.51
C THR A 51 -3.68 -8.79 0.09
N GLU A 52 -2.77 -9.42 0.84
CA GLU A 52 -3.00 -10.73 1.45
C GLU A 52 -4.06 -10.73 2.56
N PRO A 53 -4.76 -11.86 2.74
CA PRO A 53 -5.60 -12.08 3.92
C PRO A 53 -4.78 -12.01 5.22
N GLY A 54 -5.37 -11.45 6.27
CA GLY A 54 -4.73 -11.28 7.57
C GLY A 54 -3.99 -9.95 7.74
N ALA A 55 -3.74 -9.20 6.66
CA ALA A 55 -3.32 -7.81 6.74
C ALA A 55 -4.43 -6.93 7.35
N GLY A 56 -4.05 -5.96 8.19
CA GLY A 56 -5.00 -5.07 8.85
C GLY A 56 -5.87 -4.29 7.85
N LEU A 57 -5.25 -3.73 6.82
CA LEU A 57 -5.96 -3.00 5.75
C LEU A 57 -6.94 -3.89 4.98
N THR A 58 -6.60 -5.15 4.69
CA THR A 58 -7.53 -6.10 4.06
C THR A 58 -8.75 -6.36 4.96
N GLY A 59 -8.54 -6.48 6.27
CA GLY A 59 -9.63 -6.60 7.24
C GLY A 59 -10.56 -5.38 7.25
N LEU A 60 -9.99 -4.17 7.32
CA LEU A 60 -10.77 -2.92 7.25
C LEU A 60 -11.49 -2.77 5.90
N SER A 61 -10.90 -3.26 4.82
CA SER A 61 -11.51 -3.22 3.48
C SER A 61 -12.74 -4.11 3.38
N HIS A 62 -12.78 -5.24 4.09
CA HIS A 62 -14.01 -6.04 4.21
C HIS A 62 -15.11 -5.26 4.93
N GLU A 63 -14.78 -4.55 6.01
CA GLU A 63 -15.73 -3.69 6.72
C GLU A 63 -16.27 -2.56 5.83
N VAL A 64 -15.43 -1.98 4.96
CA VAL A 64 -15.87 -1.03 3.93
C VAL A 64 -16.90 -1.67 2.99
N MET A 65 -16.62 -2.87 2.46
CA MET A 65 -17.56 -3.56 1.56
C MET A 65 -18.90 -3.86 2.24
N GLU A 66 -18.90 -4.15 3.54
CA GLU A 66 -20.12 -4.44 4.30
C GLU A 66 -20.92 -3.18 4.63
N GLN A 67 -20.25 -2.08 4.97
CA GLN A 67 -20.92 -0.88 5.48
C GLN A 67 -21.32 0.12 4.40
N TYR A 68 -20.66 0.14 3.24
CA TYR A 68 -21.03 1.01 2.14
C TYR A 68 -22.10 0.36 1.26
N GLU A 69 -23.36 0.79 1.39
CA GLU A 69 -24.48 0.24 0.59
C GLU A 69 -24.26 0.40 -0.92
N ASN A 70 -23.55 1.44 -1.35
CA ASN A 70 -23.19 1.66 -2.75
C ASN A 70 -22.11 0.69 -3.27
N LEU A 71 -21.57 -0.17 -2.41
CA LEU A 71 -20.71 -1.30 -2.78
C LEU A 71 -21.45 -2.64 -2.79
N GLU A 72 -22.79 -2.66 -2.70
CA GLU A 72 -23.57 -3.89 -2.82
C GLU A 72 -23.19 -4.64 -4.12
N GLY A 73 -22.83 -5.92 -3.97
CA GLY A 73 -22.44 -6.79 -5.08
C GLY A 73 -21.00 -6.62 -5.58
N TRP A 74 -20.20 -5.74 -4.97
CA TRP A 74 -18.76 -5.66 -5.20
C TRP A 74 -18.01 -6.83 -4.57
N THR A 75 -16.82 -7.10 -5.09
CA THR A 75 -15.91 -8.13 -4.58
C THR A 75 -14.61 -7.50 -4.10
N LEU A 76 -14.21 -7.81 -2.87
CA LEU A 76 -12.83 -7.59 -2.42
C LEU A 76 -11.99 -8.80 -2.86
N GLN A 77 -11.18 -8.63 -3.89
CA GLN A 77 -10.29 -9.67 -4.38
C GLN A 77 -8.99 -9.66 -3.56
N GLU A 78 -8.90 -10.54 -2.58
CA GLU A 78 -7.68 -10.79 -1.83
C GLU A 78 -6.59 -11.37 -2.74
N SER A 79 -5.34 -10.90 -2.57
CA SER A 79 -4.20 -11.36 -3.35
C SER A 79 -2.94 -11.46 -2.49
N SER A 80 -1.91 -10.70 -2.81
CA SER A 80 -0.71 -10.44 -2.01
C SER A 80 -0.22 -9.05 -2.35
N THR A 81 0.65 -8.46 -1.53
CA THR A 81 1.28 -7.17 -1.86
C THR A 81 1.88 -7.16 -3.28
N ALA A 82 2.63 -8.20 -3.65
CA ALA A 82 3.18 -8.34 -5.00
C ALA A 82 2.10 -8.52 -6.10
N GLY A 83 1.02 -9.27 -5.80
CA GLY A 83 -0.10 -9.47 -6.73
C GLY A 83 -0.88 -8.19 -6.98
N MET A 84 -1.15 -7.42 -5.93
CA MET A 84 -1.79 -6.10 -6.00
C MET A 84 -0.93 -5.12 -6.80
N LEU A 85 0.37 -5.02 -6.51
CA LEU A 85 1.29 -4.14 -7.25
C LEU A 85 1.40 -4.51 -8.73
N SER A 86 1.44 -5.81 -9.06
CA SER A 86 1.43 -6.29 -10.45
C SER A 86 0.14 -5.92 -11.19
N THR A 87 -1.00 -5.99 -10.49
CA THR A 87 -2.31 -5.61 -11.05
C THR A 87 -2.37 -4.11 -11.31
N LEU A 88 -1.90 -3.30 -10.36
CA LEU A 88 -1.79 -1.85 -10.49
C LEU A 88 -0.88 -1.44 -11.66
N ASP A 89 0.33 -1.98 -11.71
CA ASP A 89 1.31 -1.70 -12.79
C ASP A 89 0.75 -2.03 -14.17
N LYS A 90 0.09 -3.19 -14.32
CA LYS A 90 -0.53 -3.58 -15.58
C LYS A 90 -1.64 -2.62 -16.00
N ALA A 91 -2.52 -2.25 -15.07
CA ALA A 91 -3.62 -1.33 -15.35
C ALA A 91 -3.09 0.05 -15.78
N ILE A 92 -2.09 0.59 -15.08
CA ILE A 92 -1.46 1.88 -15.41
C ILE A 92 -0.81 1.84 -16.80
N ARG A 93 -0.06 0.77 -17.13
CA ARG A 93 0.56 0.63 -18.45
C ARG A 93 -0.43 0.57 -19.60
N ASN A 94 -1.65 0.11 -19.32
CA ASN A 94 -2.71 -0.01 -20.31
C ASN A 94 -3.68 1.18 -20.30
N GLU A 95 -3.49 2.17 -19.41
CA GLU A 95 -4.45 3.25 -19.15
C GLU A 95 -5.85 2.71 -18.78
N GLU A 96 -5.90 1.57 -18.08
CA GLU A 96 -7.12 0.91 -17.62
C GLU A 96 -7.45 1.35 -16.18
N PRO A 97 -8.73 1.53 -15.81
CA PRO A 97 -9.10 1.77 -14.41
C PRO A 97 -8.80 0.57 -13.53
N VAL A 98 -8.41 0.83 -12.30
CA VAL A 98 -8.24 -0.18 -11.24
C VAL A 98 -8.47 0.49 -9.89
N ILE A 99 -9.03 -0.27 -8.95
CA ILE A 99 -9.12 0.12 -7.54
C ILE A 99 -8.35 -0.91 -6.74
N VAL A 100 -7.35 -0.46 -5.98
CA VAL A 100 -6.52 -1.31 -5.13
C VAL A 100 -6.53 -0.82 -3.69
N THR A 101 -6.21 -1.67 -2.72
CA THR A 101 -5.85 -1.18 -1.39
C THR A 101 -4.43 -0.59 -1.41
N GLY A 102 -4.18 0.45 -0.62
CA GLY A 102 -2.86 1.06 -0.52
C GLY A 102 -2.67 1.91 0.72
N TRP A 103 -1.41 2.24 0.97
CA TRP A 103 -0.98 3.02 2.11
C TRP A 103 0.16 3.96 1.74
N THR A 104 0.30 5.03 2.50
CA THR A 104 1.44 5.95 2.47
C THR A 104 2.12 5.94 3.83
N PRO A 105 3.46 6.00 3.91
CA PRO A 105 4.41 6.06 2.80
C PRO A 105 4.51 4.75 1.98
N HIS A 106 4.70 4.86 0.66
CA HIS A 106 5.03 3.74 -0.23
C HIS A 106 5.62 4.26 -1.54
N TRP A 107 6.70 3.64 -2.04
CA TRP A 107 7.39 4.04 -3.28
C TRP A 107 6.47 4.21 -4.51
N LYS A 108 5.32 3.54 -4.54
CA LYS A 108 4.38 3.56 -5.67
C LYS A 108 3.76 4.94 -5.90
N PHE A 109 3.62 5.75 -4.86
CA PHE A 109 3.11 7.13 -4.96
C PHE A 109 4.14 8.08 -5.60
N SER A 110 5.42 7.72 -5.56
CA SER A 110 6.47 8.41 -6.30
C SER A 110 6.64 7.88 -7.73
N ALA A 111 6.39 6.58 -7.94
CA ALA A 111 6.50 5.94 -9.25
C ALA A 111 5.31 6.21 -10.17
N TYR A 112 4.12 6.40 -9.60
CA TYR A 112 2.87 6.55 -10.33
C TYR A 112 2.06 7.75 -9.79
N ASP A 113 1.27 8.36 -10.67
CA ASP A 113 0.29 9.37 -10.26
C ASP A 113 -0.97 8.67 -9.72
N LEU A 114 -1.04 8.58 -8.39
CA LEU A 114 -2.08 7.86 -7.66
C LEU A 114 -2.82 8.81 -6.72
N LYS A 115 -4.09 8.54 -6.47
CA LYS A 115 -4.88 9.21 -5.45
C LYS A 115 -5.56 8.21 -4.52
N ILE A 116 -5.66 8.58 -3.25
CA ILE A 116 -6.45 7.86 -2.25
C ILE A 116 -7.88 8.40 -2.30
N LEU A 117 -8.85 7.51 -2.39
CA LEU A 117 -10.26 7.88 -2.34
C LEU A 117 -10.65 8.30 -0.92
N GLU A 118 -11.46 9.35 -0.82
CA GLU A 118 -12.08 9.76 0.43
C GLU A 118 -12.95 8.62 0.98
N ASP A 119 -12.83 8.36 2.28
CA ASP A 119 -13.66 7.43 3.05
C ASP A 119 -14.51 8.24 4.06
N PRO A 120 -15.69 8.76 3.67
CA PRO A 120 -16.54 9.56 4.55
C PRO A 120 -16.97 8.88 5.85
N LYS A 121 -16.99 7.54 5.88
CA LYS A 121 -17.30 6.75 7.08
C LYS A 121 -16.09 6.53 7.99
N GLY A 122 -14.87 6.77 7.50
CA GLY A 122 -13.62 6.66 8.25
C GLY A 122 -13.30 5.24 8.72
N ILE A 123 -13.74 4.22 7.96
CA ILE A 123 -13.54 2.80 8.28
C ILE A 123 -12.07 2.40 8.06
N LEU A 124 -11.44 2.90 6.99
CA LEU A 124 -10.02 2.68 6.66
C LEU A 124 -9.09 3.46 7.60
N GLY A 125 -9.64 4.26 8.51
CA GLY A 125 -8.93 5.13 9.43
C GLY A 125 -8.78 6.55 8.92
N GLY A 126 -8.04 7.36 9.68
CA GLY A 126 -7.63 8.71 9.31
C GLY A 126 -6.11 8.79 9.25
N ALA A 127 -5.54 9.72 10.00
CA ALA A 127 -4.12 9.69 10.31
C ALA A 127 -3.81 8.40 11.09
N GLU A 128 -2.89 7.61 10.56
CA GLU A 128 -2.27 6.46 11.20
C GLU A 128 -0.82 6.80 11.54
N ASN A 129 -0.25 6.00 12.43
CA ASN A 129 1.14 6.06 12.84
C ASN A 129 1.71 4.63 12.83
N ILE A 130 3.04 4.51 12.80
CA ILE A 130 3.74 3.25 13.02
C ILE A 130 4.37 3.32 14.40
N GLN A 131 4.21 2.26 15.19
CA GLN A 131 4.66 2.22 16.57
C GLN A 131 5.78 1.22 16.80
N THR A 132 6.55 1.48 17.85
CA THR A 132 7.52 0.54 18.38
C THR A 132 6.92 -0.20 19.58
N LEU A 133 6.80 -1.53 19.49
CA LEU A 133 6.32 -2.37 20.59
C LEU A 133 7.43 -3.32 21.04
N ALA A 134 7.66 -3.39 22.34
CA ALA A 134 8.63 -4.26 22.97
C ALA A 134 7.95 -5.32 23.85
N ARG A 135 8.61 -6.47 24.04
CA ARG A 135 8.18 -7.43 25.05
C ARG A 135 8.39 -6.86 26.45
N LYS A 136 7.58 -7.32 27.41
CA LYS A 136 7.87 -7.09 28.83
C LYS A 136 9.26 -7.61 29.20
N GLY A 137 10.00 -6.85 29.99
CA GLY A 137 11.35 -7.21 30.44
C GLY A 137 12.49 -6.71 29.55
N LEU A 138 12.22 -6.21 28.33
CA LEU A 138 13.27 -5.81 27.40
C LEU A 138 14.18 -4.72 27.98
N GLU A 139 13.61 -3.71 28.64
CA GLU A 139 14.36 -2.63 29.30
C GLU A 139 15.36 -3.17 30.33
N GLN A 140 15.02 -4.25 31.03
CA GLN A 140 15.90 -4.85 32.05
C GLN A 140 16.96 -5.76 31.42
N ASP A 141 16.60 -6.49 30.36
CA ASP A 141 17.48 -7.47 29.73
C ASP A 141 18.49 -6.81 28.77
N LEU A 142 18.05 -5.80 28.01
CA LEU A 142 18.82 -5.09 26.99
C LEU A 142 18.52 -3.57 27.05
N PRO A 143 18.94 -2.87 28.14
CA PRO A 143 18.58 -1.46 28.37
C PRO A 143 19.04 -0.51 27.25
N ASP A 144 20.22 -0.76 26.70
CA ASP A 144 20.78 0.02 25.59
C ASP A 144 19.96 -0.15 24.31
N VAL A 145 19.58 -1.39 23.95
CA VAL A 145 18.72 -1.69 22.80
C VAL A 145 17.34 -1.08 22.99
N TYR A 146 16.74 -1.25 24.17
CA TYR A 146 15.46 -0.62 24.52
C TYR A 146 15.52 0.90 24.32
N THR A 147 16.58 1.55 24.79
CA THR A 147 16.75 3.00 24.68
C THR A 147 16.89 3.45 23.22
N VAL A 148 17.60 2.70 22.37
CA VAL A 148 17.68 3.00 20.92
C VAL A 148 16.30 2.92 20.28
N LEU A 149 15.52 1.88 20.61
CA LEU A 149 14.20 1.63 20.03
C LEU A 149 13.13 2.62 20.53
N ASP A 150 13.22 3.04 21.79
CA ASP A 150 12.39 4.10 22.39
C ASP A 150 12.65 5.47 21.76
N ARG A 151 13.88 5.70 21.29
CA ARG A 151 14.26 6.93 20.59
C ARG A 151 14.08 6.86 19.09
N PHE A 152 13.85 5.67 18.54
CA PHE A 152 13.73 5.51 17.09
C PHE A 152 12.51 6.27 16.60
N TYR A 153 12.79 7.29 15.82
CA TYR A 153 11.78 8.09 15.14
C TYR A 153 12.35 8.57 13.82
N TRP A 154 11.54 8.49 12.76
CA TRP A 154 11.86 8.97 11.43
C TRP A 154 10.60 9.44 10.70
N GLU A 155 10.80 10.17 9.61
CA GLU A 155 9.71 10.81 8.86
C GLU A 155 9.29 9.94 7.67
N PRO A 156 8.06 10.09 7.14
CA PRO A 156 7.61 9.37 5.95
C PRO A 156 8.61 9.43 4.79
N GLU A 157 9.23 10.59 4.57
CA GLU A 157 10.21 10.80 3.50
C GLU A 157 11.47 9.91 3.66
N ASP A 158 11.87 9.60 4.89
CA ASP A 158 12.99 8.71 5.16
C ASP A 158 12.66 7.27 4.73
N MET A 159 11.49 6.80 5.12
CA MET A 159 11.01 5.46 4.75
C MET A 159 10.81 5.35 3.24
N GLU A 160 10.22 6.36 2.61
CA GLU A 160 10.05 6.42 1.15
C GLU A 160 11.38 6.37 0.42
N LYS A 161 12.40 7.10 0.92
CA LYS A 161 13.73 7.10 0.32
C LYS A 161 14.36 5.71 0.35
N VAL A 162 14.32 5.02 1.50
CA VAL A 162 14.87 3.66 1.62
C VAL A 162 14.13 2.69 0.72
N MET A 163 12.79 2.74 0.69
CA MET A 163 12.01 1.88 -0.21
C MET A 163 12.33 2.15 -1.68
N TYR A 164 12.43 3.41 -2.09
CA TYR A 164 12.75 3.78 -3.46
C TYR A 164 14.15 3.29 -3.87
N ASP A 165 15.17 3.53 -3.03
CA ASP A 165 16.53 3.05 -3.30
C ASP A 165 16.59 1.52 -3.35
N ALA A 166 15.81 0.83 -2.53
CA ALA A 166 15.72 -0.62 -2.56
C ALA A 166 15.11 -1.13 -3.87
N GLN A 167 14.18 -0.40 -4.50
CA GLN A 167 13.66 -0.75 -5.83
C GLN A 167 14.74 -0.62 -6.92
N GLU A 168 15.61 0.39 -6.85
CA GLU A 168 16.70 0.59 -7.80
C GLU A 168 17.86 -0.41 -7.61
N ASN A 169 18.23 -0.66 -6.35
CA ASN A 169 19.38 -1.50 -5.99
C ASN A 169 19.02 -2.99 -5.84
N GLY A 170 17.75 -3.31 -5.63
CA GLY A 170 17.24 -4.68 -5.41
C GLY A 170 17.51 -5.25 -4.02
N ASP A 171 17.91 -4.42 -3.05
CA ASP A 171 18.29 -4.86 -1.70
C ASP A 171 18.01 -3.77 -0.64
N PHE A 172 17.19 -4.09 0.36
CA PHE A 172 16.86 -3.20 1.47
C PHE A 172 18.02 -2.97 2.43
N ASP A 173 18.92 -3.93 2.61
CA ASP A 173 20.08 -3.77 3.50
C ASP A 173 21.08 -2.78 2.89
N VAL A 174 21.23 -2.79 1.56
CA VAL A 174 22.05 -1.80 0.83
C VAL A 174 21.42 -0.41 0.92
N ALA A 175 20.12 -0.29 0.65
CA ALA A 175 19.40 0.99 0.75
C ALA A 175 19.43 1.58 2.17
N ALA A 176 19.26 0.73 3.20
CA ALA A 176 19.38 1.15 4.59
C ALA A 176 20.79 1.61 4.94
N ALA A 177 21.84 0.94 4.42
CA ALA A 177 23.22 1.37 4.61
C ALA A 177 23.49 2.75 4.01
N ASP A 178 23.05 2.97 2.77
CA ASP A 178 23.17 4.26 2.11
C ASP A 178 22.40 5.35 2.88
N TRP A 179 21.18 5.05 3.34
CA TRP A 179 20.40 6.01 4.13
C TRP A 179 21.07 6.32 5.47
N VAL A 180 21.55 5.32 6.21
CA VAL A 180 22.24 5.51 7.49
C VAL A 180 23.52 6.33 7.32
N GLU A 181 24.32 6.07 6.28
CA GLU A 181 25.53 6.87 5.99
C GLU A 181 25.19 8.35 5.74
N ASN A 182 24.08 8.62 5.06
CA ASN A 182 23.66 9.98 4.72
C ASN A 182 22.85 10.70 5.82
N ASN A 183 22.41 9.99 6.86
CA ASN A 183 21.54 10.52 7.93
C ASN A 183 22.15 10.33 9.33
N GLN A 184 23.48 10.42 9.43
CA GLN A 184 24.23 10.22 10.68
C GLN A 184 23.77 11.13 11.83
N ASP A 185 23.31 12.35 11.54
CA ASP A 185 22.80 13.26 12.56
C ASP A 185 21.55 12.67 13.24
N LYS A 186 20.60 12.15 12.45
CA LYS A 186 19.36 11.51 12.94
C LYS A 186 19.69 10.21 13.69
N VAL A 187 20.56 9.37 13.13
CA VAL A 187 21.01 8.12 13.78
C VAL A 187 21.73 8.39 15.11
N SER A 188 22.47 9.49 15.20
CA SER A 188 23.16 9.90 16.44
C SER A 188 22.20 10.27 17.56
N GLU A 189 21.00 10.75 17.25
CA GLU A 189 19.97 11.04 18.26
C GLU A 189 19.48 9.75 18.94
N TRP A 190 19.31 8.67 18.17
CA TRP A 190 18.90 7.37 18.68
C TRP A 190 20.02 6.72 19.52
N THR A 191 21.25 6.81 19.02
CA THR A 191 22.42 6.08 19.56
C THR A 191 23.25 6.85 20.59
N LYS A 192 22.82 8.06 20.97
CA LYS A 192 23.55 8.91 21.91
C LYS A 192 23.70 8.24 23.29
N ASP A 193 24.94 8.24 23.80
CA ASP A 193 25.30 7.69 25.11
C ASP A 193 24.97 6.19 25.29
N ILE A 194 24.83 5.46 24.18
CA ILE A 194 24.58 4.01 24.17
C ILE A 194 25.89 3.24 24.27
N ALA A 195 25.94 2.24 25.16
CA ALA A 195 27.11 1.37 25.28
C ALA A 195 27.23 0.43 24.08
N GLN A 196 28.46 0.01 23.77
CA GLN A 196 28.68 -1.04 22.77
C GLN A 196 28.24 -2.39 23.34
N GLY A 197 27.43 -3.10 22.54
CA GLY A 197 27.11 -4.50 22.74
C GLY A 197 28.33 -5.40 22.59
N ASN A 198 28.14 -6.66 22.96
CA ASN A 198 29.13 -7.72 22.92
C ASN A 198 28.55 -8.98 22.23
N GLY A 199 27.80 -8.76 21.15
CA GLY A 199 27.18 -9.81 20.34
C GLY A 199 25.89 -10.38 20.94
N GLU A 200 25.20 -9.64 21.82
CA GLU A 200 23.88 -10.05 22.29
C GLU A 200 22.89 -10.07 21.12
N LYS A 201 22.06 -11.10 21.08
CA LYS A 201 21.03 -11.25 20.04
C LYS A 201 19.83 -10.37 20.31
N VAL A 202 19.27 -9.80 19.25
CA VAL A 202 18.03 -9.02 19.31
C VAL A 202 17.04 -9.57 18.30
N LYS A 203 15.92 -10.12 18.74
CA LYS A 203 14.90 -10.69 17.85
C LYS A 203 13.89 -9.63 17.45
N ILE A 204 14.03 -9.12 16.23
CA ILE A 204 13.13 -8.13 15.65
C ILE A 204 12.05 -8.87 14.89
N ILE A 205 10.80 -8.73 15.32
CA ILE A 205 9.65 -9.29 14.61
C ILE A 205 9.11 -8.22 13.68
N SER A 206 8.94 -8.55 12.41
CA SER A 206 8.49 -7.62 11.37
C SER A 206 7.35 -8.23 10.55
N THR A 207 6.89 -7.53 9.54
CA THR A 207 5.94 -8.03 8.53
C THR A 207 6.57 -7.99 7.13
N PRO A 208 6.07 -8.78 6.17
CA PRO A 208 6.70 -8.90 4.85
C PRO A 208 6.27 -7.78 3.88
N TRP A 209 6.32 -6.52 4.32
CA TRP A 209 5.93 -5.34 3.55
C TRP A 209 7.13 -4.43 3.30
N ASP A 210 7.16 -3.73 2.16
CA ASP A 210 8.26 -2.85 1.76
C ASP A 210 8.61 -1.79 2.83
N SER A 211 7.59 -1.19 3.47
CA SER A 211 7.74 -0.23 4.56
C SER A 211 8.46 -0.85 5.77
N GLU A 212 8.13 -2.09 6.10
CA GLU A 212 8.67 -2.81 7.25
C GLU A 212 10.00 -3.49 6.95
N PHE A 213 10.29 -3.83 5.70
CA PHE A 213 11.65 -4.15 5.27
C PHE A 213 12.56 -2.92 5.38
N ALA A 214 12.08 -1.74 4.98
CA ALA A 214 12.84 -0.50 5.14
C ALA A 214 13.15 -0.17 6.61
N SER A 215 12.14 -0.14 7.48
CA SER A 215 12.35 0.17 8.90
C SER A 215 13.21 -0.87 9.61
N SER A 216 12.96 -2.16 9.37
CA SER A 216 13.70 -3.24 10.03
C SER A 216 15.15 -3.33 9.56
N SER A 217 15.46 -3.08 8.28
CA SER A 217 16.85 -3.01 7.79
C SER A 217 17.62 -1.82 8.38
N VAL A 218 16.99 -0.65 8.53
CA VAL A 218 17.62 0.51 9.19
C VAL A 218 17.95 0.20 10.65
N ILE A 219 16.96 -0.28 11.42
CA ILE A 219 17.18 -0.62 12.83
C ILE A 219 18.20 -1.74 13.01
N LYS A 220 18.12 -2.79 12.19
CA LYS A 220 19.09 -3.89 12.16
C LYS A 220 20.51 -3.33 11.99
N LEU A 221 20.73 -2.48 11.00
CA LEU A 221 22.06 -1.92 10.74
C LEU A 221 22.55 -1.04 11.91
N VAL A 222 21.68 -0.21 12.49
CA VAL A 222 22.04 0.63 13.65
C VAL A 222 22.46 -0.23 14.84
N LEU A 223 21.73 -1.32 15.13
CA LEU A 223 22.07 -2.24 16.21
C LEU A 223 23.36 -3.04 15.92
N GLU A 224 23.60 -3.44 14.68
CA GLU A 224 24.87 -4.06 14.26
C GLU A 224 26.07 -3.12 14.47
N GLN A 225 25.92 -1.83 14.14
CA GLN A 225 26.96 -0.81 14.38
C GLN A 225 27.23 -0.58 15.87
N LEU A 226 26.26 -0.88 16.73
CA LEU A 226 26.41 -0.85 18.18
C LEU A 226 26.97 -2.16 18.76
N GLY A 227 27.24 -3.18 17.94
CA GLY A 227 27.85 -4.45 18.39
C GLY A 227 26.85 -5.53 18.81
N TYR A 228 25.57 -5.41 18.44
CA TYR A 228 24.54 -6.44 18.64
C TYR A 228 24.42 -7.37 17.42
N GLU A 229 23.75 -8.51 17.61
CA GLU A 229 23.41 -9.47 16.55
C GLU A 229 21.88 -9.52 16.32
N PRO A 230 21.30 -8.51 15.66
CA PRO A 230 19.87 -8.51 15.36
C PRO A 230 19.47 -9.59 14.35
N GLU A 231 18.34 -10.24 14.61
CA GLU A 231 17.70 -11.22 13.73
C GLU A 231 16.28 -10.74 13.40
N VAL A 232 16.03 -10.40 12.13
CA VAL A 232 14.73 -9.95 11.65
C VAL A 232 13.93 -11.15 11.17
N THR A 233 12.74 -11.37 11.75
CA THR A 233 11.81 -12.43 11.35
C THR A 233 10.50 -11.82 10.86
N PRO A 234 10.24 -11.83 9.54
CA PRO A 234 8.96 -11.38 8.99
C PRO A 234 7.88 -12.45 9.21
N VAL A 235 6.75 -12.04 9.77
CA VAL A 235 5.60 -12.91 10.06
C VAL A 235 4.28 -12.16 9.80
N ASP A 236 3.16 -12.89 9.82
CA ASP A 236 1.83 -12.27 9.72
C ASP A 236 1.52 -11.41 10.97
N PRO A 237 0.70 -10.35 10.87
CA PRO A 237 0.41 -9.44 11.98
C PRO A 237 -0.05 -10.14 13.26
N ALA A 238 -0.94 -11.13 13.15
CA ALA A 238 -1.42 -11.90 14.30
C ALA A 238 -0.28 -12.62 15.03
N ILE A 239 0.72 -13.14 14.31
CA ILE A 239 1.90 -13.80 14.87
C ILE A 239 2.84 -12.76 15.45
N MET A 240 3.01 -11.61 14.80
CA MET A 240 3.84 -10.51 15.31
C MET A 240 3.39 -10.08 16.70
N PHE A 241 2.12 -9.68 16.86
CA PHE A 241 1.59 -9.27 18.16
C PHE A 241 1.67 -10.39 19.20
N GLN A 242 1.37 -11.63 18.80
CA GLN A 242 1.46 -12.79 19.69
C GLN A 242 2.89 -13.03 20.19
N SER A 243 3.89 -12.90 19.29
CA SER A 243 5.31 -13.13 19.58
C SER A 243 5.88 -12.12 20.58
N ILE A 244 5.52 -10.84 20.42
CA ILE A 244 5.91 -9.78 21.37
C ILE A 244 5.22 -9.99 22.72
N ALA A 245 3.93 -10.31 22.73
CA ALA A 245 3.16 -10.53 23.95
C ALA A 245 3.66 -11.75 24.78
N THR A 246 4.17 -12.78 24.13
CA THR A 246 4.75 -13.96 24.83
C THR A 246 6.25 -13.83 25.09
N GLY A 247 6.90 -12.76 24.62
CA GLY A 247 8.34 -12.56 24.71
C GLY A 247 9.16 -13.54 23.86
N GLU A 248 8.56 -14.13 22.82
CA GLU A 248 9.29 -14.94 21.83
C GLU A 248 10.18 -14.06 20.95
N GLY A 249 9.66 -12.88 20.58
CA GLY A 249 10.38 -11.76 19.97
C GLY A 249 10.66 -10.64 20.97
N ASP A 250 11.70 -9.86 20.73
CA ASP A 250 12.13 -8.78 21.63
C ASP A 250 11.39 -7.47 21.32
N VAL A 251 11.33 -7.09 20.04
CA VAL A 251 10.75 -5.82 19.58
C VAL A 251 10.12 -5.96 18.19
N THR A 252 9.18 -5.07 17.87
CA THR A 252 8.73 -4.77 16.52
C THR A 252 8.62 -3.26 16.30
N VAL A 253 8.90 -2.81 15.07
CA VAL A 253 8.74 -1.42 14.60
C VAL A 253 7.74 -1.33 13.44
N ALA A 254 6.90 -2.36 13.29
CA ALA A 254 5.94 -2.59 12.22
C ALA A 254 4.44 -2.31 12.56
N PRO A 255 4.01 -2.16 13.81
CA PRO A 255 2.59 -1.93 14.12
C PRO A 255 2.01 -0.61 13.63
N TRP A 256 1.11 -0.68 12.63
CA TRP A 256 0.24 0.42 12.22
C TRP A 256 -0.95 0.61 13.18
N LEU A 257 -1.04 1.77 13.82
CA LEU A 257 -2.02 2.11 14.84
C LEU A 257 -2.50 3.57 14.68
N PRO A 258 -3.70 3.96 15.16
CA PRO A 258 -4.59 3.19 16.05
C PRO A 258 -5.61 2.27 15.36
N THR A 259 -5.72 2.26 14.03
CA THR A 259 -6.82 1.62 13.30
C THR A 259 -6.40 0.28 12.71
N THR A 260 -5.30 0.27 11.94
CA THR A 260 -4.92 -0.86 11.07
C THR A 260 -4.77 -2.17 11.85
N HIS A 261 -4.05 -2.12 12.97
CA HIS A 261 -3.84 -3.28 13.82
C HIS A 261 -4.61 -3.22 15.15
N LYS A 262 -5.65 -2.38 15.25
CA LYS A 262 -6.40 -2.15 16.49
C LYS A 262 -6.83 -3.44 17.18
N ALA A 263 -7.43 -4.36 16.43
CA ALA A 263 -7.94 -5.62 16.97
C ALA A 263 -6.83 -6.51 17.53
N PHE A 264 -5.65 -6.53 16.90
CA PHE A 264 -4.49 -7.29 17.38
C PHE A 264 -3.87 -6.62 18.61
N TYR A 265 -3.70 -5.30 18.58
CA TYR A 265 -3.19 -4.53 19.71
C TYR A 265 -4.09 -4.65 20.93
N ASP A 266 -5.40 -4.44 20.79
CA ASP A 266 -6.35 -4.52 21.91
C ASP A 266 -6.36 -5.89 22.61
N LYS A 267 -6.09 -6.97 21.87
CA LYS A 267 -5.99 -8.32 22.40
C LYS A 267 -4.72 -8.54 23.24
N HIS A 268 -3.65 -7.81 22.94
CA HIS A 268 -2.30 -8.07 23.48
C HIS A 268 -1.69 -6.91 24.29
N LYS A 269 -2.31 -5.72 24.30
CA LYS A 269 -1.77 -4.48 24.89
C LYS A 269 -1.38 -4.57 26.36
N ASP A 270 -2.08 -5.41 27.13
CA ASP A 270 -1.75 -5.61 28.55
C ASP A 270 -0.47 -6.42 28.74
N ASP A 271 0.03 -7.10 27.69
CA ASP A 271 1.17 -8.00 27.67
C ASP A 271 2.40 -7.50 26.89
N ILE A 272 2.31 -6.29 26.34
CA ILE A 272 3.40 -5.64 25.60
C ILE A 272 3.74 -4.30 26.24
N VAL A 273 4.92 -3.76 25.92
CA VAL A 273 5.31 -2.39 26.24
C VAL A 273 5.25 -1.60 24.95
N ASP A 274 4.40 -0.58 24.94
CA ASP A 274 4.26 0.35 23.82
C ASP A 274 5.21 1.53 24.05
N LEU A 275 6.22 1.68 23.18
CA LEU A 275 7.20 2.76 23.24
C LEU A 275 6.73 4.01 22.48
N GLY A 276 5.54 3.96 21.89
CA GLY A 276 4.95 5.05 21.14
C GLY A 276 5.31 5.01 19.66
N GLU A 277 5.09 6.16 19.03
CA GLU A 277 5.13 6.35 17.59
C GLU A 277 6.57 6.51 17.12
N ASN A 278 6.98 5.69 16.15
CA ASN A 278 8.26 5.82 15.48
C ASN A 278 8.14 6.53 14.12
N LEU A 279 6.92 6.67 13.61
CA LEU A 279 6.61 7.43 12.41
C LEU A 279 5.15 7.88 12.48
N GLU A 280 4.92 9.17 12.27
CA GLU A 280 3.58 9.76 12.25
C GLU A 280 3.15 10.11 10.81
N GLY A 281 1.83 10.23 10.62
CA GLY A 281 1.28 10.80 9.38
C GLY A 281 1.16 9.79 8.23
N THR A 282 0.99 8.51 8.56
CA THR A 282 0.64 7.49 7.57
C THR A 282 -0.85 7.53 7.24
N GLN A 283 -1.21 6.96 6.10
CA GLN A 283 -2.60 6.89 5.67
C GLN A 283 -2.84 5.60 4.90
N ASN A 284 -3.99 4.98 5.14
CA ASN A 284 -4.52 3.87 4.34
C ASN A 284 -5.66 4.34 3.45
N GLY A 285 -5.94 3.58 2.38
CA GLY A 285 -7.19 3.77 1.66
C GLY A 285 -7.35 2.87 0.44
N PHE A 286 -8.47 3.08 -0.25
CA PHE A 286 -8.61 2.63 -1.64
C PHE A 286 -7.89 3.62 -2.54
N VAL A 287 -7.08 3.09 -3.45
CA VAL A 287 -6.18 3.85 -4.30
C VAL A 287 -6.56 3.60 -5.75
N VAL A 288 -6.62 4.68 -6.52
CA VAL A 288 -6.84 4.65 -7.96
C VAL A 288 -5.75 5.46 -8.68
N PRO A 289 -5.42 5.13 -9.93
CA PRO A 289 -4.66 6.04 -10.78
C PRO A 289 -5.37 7.39 -10.93
N ALA A 290 -4.61 8.49 -11.00
CA ALA A 290 -5.17 9.83 -11.04
C ALA A 290 -6.10 10.09 -12.25
N TYR A 291 -5.92 9.34 -13.35
CA TYR A 291 -6.78 9.40 -14.54
C TYR A 291 -8.17 8.74 -14.34
N VAL A 292 -8.44 8.12 -13.18
CA VAL A 292 -9.77 7.60 -12.84
C VAL A 292 -10.56 8.71 -12.14
N GLU A 293 -11.62 9.19 -12.78
CA GLU A 293 -12.42 10.36 -12.36
C GLU A 293 -13.44 10.05 -11.23
N ILE A 294 -12.95 9.52 -10.10
CA ILE A 294 -13.68 9.39 -8.82
C ILE A 294 -12.78 9.88 -7.67
N ASP A 295 -13.35 10.51 -6.66
CA ASP A 295 -12.58 11.07 -5.54
C ASP A 295 -13.01 10.47 -4.19
N SER A 296 -14.17 9.82 -4.12
CA SER A 296 -14.68 9.19 -2.90
C SER A 296 -15.14 7.75 -3.15
N ILE A 297 -15.09 6.92 -2.10
CA ILE A 297 -15.77 5.61 -2.08
C ILE A 297 -17.28 5.78 -2.37
N GLU A 298 -17.89 6.91 -2.00
CA GLU A 298 -19.31 7.21 -2.28
C GLU A 298 -19.61 7.44 -3.78
N ASP A 299 -18.60 7.69 -4.62
CA ASP A 299 -18.79 7.86 -6.07
C ASP A 299 -19.05 6.52 -6.78
N LEU A 300 -18.72 5.41 -6.12
CA LEU A 300 -18.98 4.06 -6.62
C LEU A 300 -20.48 3.73 -6.56
N LYS A 301 -20.92 2.84 -7.43
CA LYS A 301 -22.34 2.43 -7.55
C LYS A 301 -22.48 0.93 -7.34
N PRO A 302 -23.61 0.47 -6.80
CA PRO A 302 -23.83 -0.96 -6.56
C PRO A 302 -23.88 -1.71 -7.89
N LYS A 303 -23.63 -3.02 -7.84
CA LYS A 303 -23.71 -3.90 -9.00
C LYS A 303 -25.18 -4.11 -9.40
N GLU A 304 -25.54 -3.67 -10.61
CA GLU A 304 -26.86 -3.87 -11.20
C GLU A 304 -27.13 -5.32 -11.64
#